data_AF-A0A6N9B7V3-F1
#
_entry.id   AF-A0A6N9B7V3-F1
#
_cell.length_a   1.000
_cell.length_b   1.000
_cell.length_c   1.000
_cell.angle_alpha   90.00
_cell.angle_beta   90.00
_cell.angle_gamma   90.00
#
_symmetry.space_group_name_H-M   'P 1'
#
loop_
_entity.id
_entity.type
_entity.pdbx_description
1 polymer ?
#
loop_
_entity_poly.entity_id
_entity_poly.type
_entity_poly.pdbx_seq_one_letter_code
_entity_poly.pdbx_strand_id
1 'polypeptide(L)' 'MTNNKTPVAVVAADVPPRTKPSNYPEPFANRMTRRKKRKLGDYFGLENFGVNLTTIAPGGESALMHTHSKQDELVYVLKG' A
#
# COMPACT_ATOMS: atom_id res chain seq x y z
N MET A 1 -25.90 -13.32 -7.60
CA MET A 1 -25.09 -13.17 -6.38
C MET A 1 -23.82 -13.97 -6.56
N THR A 2 -22.73 -13.32 -6.97
CA THR A 2 -21.44 -14.02 -7.18
C THR A 2 -20.83 -14.30 -5.82
N ASN A 3 -20.81 -15.58 -5.47
CA ASN A 3 -20.16 -16.14 -4.28
C ASN A 3 -18.63 -16.00 -4.46
N ASN A 4 -18.10 -14.78 -4.40
CA ASN A 4 -16.66 -14.55 -4.48
C ASN A 4 -16.07 -14.89 -3.11
N LYS A 5 -15.77 -16.18 -2.95
CA LYS A 5 -15.11 -16.70 -1.75
C LYS A 5 -13.74 -16.04 -1.66
N THR A 6 -13.59 -15.15 -0.67
CA THR A 6 -12.33 -14.50 -0.34
C THR A 6 -11.25 -15.57 -0.17
N PRO A 7 -10.08 -15.45 -0.82
CA PRO A 7 -9.03 -16.46 -0.68
C PRO A 7 -8.59 -16.54 0.78
N VAL A 8 -8.33 -17.76 1.27
CA VAL A 8 -7.79 -17.96 2.63
C VAL A 8 -6.37 -17.41 2.74
N ALA A 9 -5.58 -17.52 1.66
CA ALA A 9 -4.24 -16.98 1.57
C ALA A 9 -3.90 -16.63 0.12
N VAL A 10 -3.01 -15.65 -0.05
CA VAL A 10 -2.40 -15.30 -1.34
C VAL A 10 -0.91 -15.03 -1.14
N VAL A 11 -0.11 -15.25 -2.17
CA VAL A 11 1.28 -14.77 -2.20
C VAL A 11 1.26 -13.25 -2.31
N ALA A 12 1.78 -12.54 -1.30
CA ALA A 12 1.67 -11.08 -1.23
C ALA A 12 2.29 -10.34 -2.44
N ALA A 13 3.31 -10.92 -3.07
CA ALA A 13 3.96 -10.34 -4.25
C ALA A 13 3.11 -10.41 -5.52
N ASP A 14 2.21 -11.40 -5.60
CA ASP A 14 1.35 -11.68 -6.74
C ASP A 14 0.08 -10.83 -6.74
N VAL A 15 -0.25 -10.19 -5.61
CA VAL A 15 -1.29 -9.17 -5.56
C VAL A 15 -0.90 -8.02 -6.50
N PRO A 16 -1.78 -7.62 -7.44
CA PRO A 16 -1.49 -6.55 -8.37
C PRO A 16 -1.23 -5.23 -7.62
N PRO A 17 -0.30 -4.41 -8.12
CA PRO A 17 -0.09 -3.09 -7.57
C PRO A 17 -1.36 -2.24 -7.72
N ARG A 18 -1.54 -1.31 -6.79
CA ARG A 18 -2.58 -0.29 -6.87
C ARG A 18 -2.35 0.55 -8.15
N THR A 19 -3.40 0.69 -8.96
CA THR A 19 -3.39 1.49 -10.19
C THR A 19 -3.64 2.98 -9.93
N LYS A 20 -4.40 3.32 -8.88
CA LYS A 20 -4.69 4.72 -8.53
C LYS A 20 -3.40 5.45 -8.12
N PRO A 21 -3.03 6.56 -8.77
CA PRO A 21 -1.84 7.35 -8.42
C PRO A 21 -1.98 8.01 -7.04
N SER A 22 -0.89 8.61 -6.55
CA SER A 22 -0.92 9.38 -5.30
C SER A 22 -1.96 10.50 -5.37
N ASN A 23 -2.54 10.82 -4.22
CA ASN A 23 -3.45 11.95 -4.03
C ASN A 23 -2.72 13.26 -3.74
N TYR A 24 -1.39 13.26 -3.63
CA TYR A 24 -0.66 14.51 -3.54
C TYR A 24 -0.79 15.32 -4.83
N PRO A 25 -0.83 16.66 -4.76
CA PRO A 25 -0.71 17.50 -5.96
C PRO A 25 0.73 17.48 -6.49
N GLU A 26 0.93 17.96 -7.72
CA GLU A 26 2.28 18.27 -8.20
C GLU A 26 2.90 19.43 -7.39
N PRO A 27 4.23 19.43 -7.15
CA PRO A 27 5.24 18.50 -7.67
C PRO A 27 5.40 17.20 -6.86
N PHE A 28 4.59 17.01 -5.82
CA PHE A 28 4.78 15.92 -4.86
C PHE A 28 4.26 14.56 -5.36
N ALA A 29 3.30 14.56 -6.28
CA ALA A 29 2.86 13.34 -6.95
C ALA A 29 4.02 12.62 -7.66
N ASN A 30 4.88 13.37 -8.36
CA ASN A 30 6.04 12.81 -9.05
C ASN A 30 7.04 12.12 -8.09
N ARG A 31 7.18 12.59 -6.84
CA ARG A 31 8.04 11.95 -5.82
C ARG A 31 7.58 10.54 -5.44
N MET A 32 6.29 10.24 -5.63
CA MET A 32 5.69 8.95 -5.28
C MET A 32 5.81 7.89 -6.40
N THR A 33 6.41 8.23 -7.53
CA THR A 33 6.56 7.32 -8.69
C THR A 33 7.53 6.16 -8.43
N ARG A 34 8.45 6.32 -7.45
CA ARG A 34 9.46 5.32 -7.10
C ARG A 34 9.00 4.27 -6.07
N ARG A 35 7.73 4.30 -5.66
CA ARG A 35 7.15 3.27 -4.79
C ARG A 35 6.06 2.49 -5.51
N LYS A 36 6.03 1.17 -5.30
CA LYS A 36 4.98 0.27 -5.78
C LYS A 36 4.22 -0.28 -4.58
N LYS A 37 2.94 0.07 -4.46
CA LYS A 37 2.08 -0.32 -3.33
C LYS A 37 1.07 -1.39 -3.75
N ARG A 38 0.96 -2.48 -2.99
CA ARG A 38 -0.06 -3.53 -3.13
C ARG A 38 -0.94 -3.49 -1.88
N LYS A 39 -2.26 -3.35 -2.07
CA LYS A 39 -3.22 -3.32 -0.97
C LYS A 39 -3.65 -4.74 -0.63
N LEU A 40 -2.99 -5.35 0.35
CA LEU A 40 -3.26 -6.72 0.75
C LEU A 40 -4.60 -6.83 1.48
N GLY A 41 -4.95 -5.84 2.32
CA GLY A 41 -6.18 -5.87 3.11
C GLY A 41 -7.46 -5.97 2.26
N ASP A 42 -7.50 -5.27 1.12
CA ASP A 42 -8.65 -5.29 0.20
C ASP A 42 -8.96 -6.71 -0.32
N TYR A 43 -7.94 -7.56 -0.51
CA TYR A 43 -8.11 -8.95 -0.95
C TYR A 43 -8.76 -9.87 0.08
N PHE A 44 -8.73 -9.46 1.36
CA PHE A 44 -9.30 -10.20 2.49
C PHE A 44 -10.54 -9.53 3.08
N GLY A 45 -10.98 -8.39 2.52
CA GLY A 45 -12.11 -7.62 3.05
C GLY A 45 -11.84 -7.00 4.41
N LEU A 46 -10.59 -6.59 4.71
CA LEU A 46 -10.29 -5.90 5.95
C LEU A 46 -10.85 -4.47 5.94
N GLU A 47 -11.65 -4.12 6.95
CA GLU A 47 -12.31 -2.81 7.04
C GLU A 47 -11.71 -1.89 8.11
N ASN A 48 -11.16 -2.46 9.19
CA ASN A 48 -10.70 -1.68 10.35
C ASN A 48 -9.29 -1.09 10.19
N PHE A 49 -8.43 -1.74 9.39
CA PHE A 49 -7.06 -1.28 9.15
C PHE A 49 -6.56 -1.73 7.77
N GLY A 50 -5.60 -0.98 7.24
CA GLY A 50 -5.01 -1.26 5.94
C GLY A 50 -3.69 -2.02 6.06
N VAL A 51 -3.57 -3.15 5.35
CA VAL A 51 -2.31 -3.88 5.18
C VAL A 51 -1.78 -3.66 3.77
N ASN A 52 -0.53 -3.22 3.65
CA ASN A 52 0.07 -2.93 2.36
C ASN A 52 1.48 -3.50 2.24
N LEU A 53 1.78 -4.14 1.11
CA LEU A 53 3.17 -4.43 0.73
C LEU A 53 3.66 -3.29 -0.18
N THR A 54 4.66 -2.55 0.30
CA THR A 54 5.25 -1.44 -0.45
C THR A 54 6.71 -1.75 -0.76
N THR A 55 7.07 -1.68 -2.03
CA THR A 55 8.48 -1.72 -2.47
C THR A 55 8.89 -0.32 -2.89
N ILE A 56 10.01 0.17 -2.37
CA ILE A 56 10.55 1.50 -2.66
C ILE A 56 11.87 1.30 -3.41
N ALA A 57 11.99 1.89 -4.60
CA ALA A 57 13.24 1.87 -5.35
C ALA A 57 14.29 2.80 -4.71
N PRO A 58 15.60 2.60 -4.95
CA PRO A 58 16.65 3.48 -4.44
C PRO A 58 16.38 4.97 -4.69
N GLY A 59 16.60 5.79 -3.65
CA GLY A 59 16.29 7.22 -3.65
C GLY A 59 14.79 7.56 -3.75
N GLY A 60 13.90 6.58 -3.56
CA GLY A 60 12.47 6.79 -3.43
C GLY A 60 12.04 7.06 -1.99
N GLU A 61 10.76 7.42 -1.81
CA GLU A 61 10.19 7.79 -0.52
C GLU A 61 8.92 6.99 -0.24
N SER A 62 8.66 6.68 1.04
CA SER A 62 7.43 6.01 1.46
C SER A 62 6.23 6.95 1.43
N ALA A 63 6.41 8.20 1.84
CA ALA A 63 5.45 9.30 1.83
C ALA A 63 6.19 10.63 2.07
N LEU A 64 5.51 11.78 1.93
CA LEU A 64 6.03 13.02 2.52
C LEU A 64 6.05 12.89 4.04
N MET A 65 6.99 13.54 4.72
CA MET A 65 7.03 13.56 6.19
C MET A 65 5.71 14.09 6.76
N HIS A 66 5.09 13.33 7.67
CA HIS A 66 3.79 13.66 8.25
C HIS A 66 3.59 12.97 9.60
N THR A 67 2.50 13.35 10.26
CA THR A 67 1.99 12.68 11.46
C THR A 67 0.50 12.44 11.31
N HIS A 68 0.01 11.39 11.96
CA HIS A 68 -1.42 11.11 12.05
C HIS A 68 -1.95 11.57 13.41
N SER A 69 -3.10 12.24 13.42
CA SER A 69 -3.77 12.67 14.66
C SER A 69 -4.77 11.65 15.21
N LYS A 70 -5.13 10.62 14.43
CA LYS A 70 -6.23 9.69 14.73
C LYS A 70 -5.95 8.23 14.36
N GLN A 71 -4.90 7.96 13.59
CA GLN A 71 -4.62 6.63 13.04
C GLN A 71 -3.24 6.22 13.50
N ASP A 72 -3.16 5.05 14.12
CA ASP A 72 -1.88 4.42 14.38
C ASP A 72 -1.31 3.87 13.07
N GLU A 73 0.02 3.90 12.94
CA GLU A 73 0.73 3.34 11.79
C GLU A 73 1.96 2.56 12.27
N LEU A 74 2.14 1.36 11.71
CA LEU A 74 3.29 0.51 11.96
C LEU A 74 3.93 0.11 10.63
N VAL A 75 5.26 0.17 10.59
CA VAL A 75 6.06 -0.29 9.45
C VAL A 75 6.95 -1.44 9.90
N TYR A 76 6.93 -2.53 9.14
CA TYR A 76 7.83 -3.66 9.32
C TYR A 76 8.65 -3.87 8.04
N VAL A 77 9.98 -3.77 8.15
CA VAL A 77 10.89 -3.93 7.00
C VAL A 77 11.14 -5.41 6.77
N LEU A 78 10.74 -5.91 5.60
CA LEU A 78 10.92 -7.32 5.24
C LEU A 78 12.32 -7.62 4.70
N LYS A 79 12.87 -6.70 3.89
CA LYS A 79 14.19 -6.79 3.27
C LYS A 79 14.56 -5.46 2.61
N GLY A 80 15.83 -5.36 2.24
CA GLY A 80 16.43 -4.17 1.63
C GLY A 80 17.52 -3.62 2.50
#